data_AF-A0A8X6VTJ1-F1
#
_entry.id   AF-A0A8X6VTJ1-F1
#
_cell.length_a   1.000
_cell.length_b   1.000
_cell.length_c   1.000
_cell.angle_alpha   90.00
_cell.angle_beta   90.00
_cell.angle_gamma   90.00
#
_symmetry.space_group_name_H-M   'P 1'
#
loop_
_entity.id
_entity.type
_entity.pdbx_description
1 polymer ?
#
loop_
_entity_poly.entity_id
_entity_poly.type
_entity_poly.pdbx_seq_one_letter_code
_entity_poly.pdbx_strand_id
1 'polypeptide(L)'
;MKIPAQLYTNWENFRFLLKNKPLPIPASPINEHLDVAIGRLGENISEALVAASKPKFKTTPIKLPLDIRSKIRHRNRVRRFWQRSRDPALKNELRTISNEIASDIRHLYRGRWEKTIEELSP
;
A
#
# COMPACT_ATOMS: atom_id res chain seq x y z
N MET A 1 -8.54 4.42 -20.59
CA MET A 1 -8.00 4.14 -19.23
C MET A 1 -6.49 3.96 -19.32
N LYS A 2 -5.69 4.72 -18.56
CA LYS A 2 -4.22 4.58 -18.54
C LYS A 2 -3.84 3.36 -17.68
N ILE A 3 -3.29 2.31 -18.28
CA ILE A 3 -2.77 1.13 -17.59
C ILE A 3 -1.51 1.55 -16.80
N PRO A 4 -1.37 1.25 -15.49
CA PRO A 4 -0.16 1.60 -14.75
C PRO A 4 1.04 0.79 -15.26
N ALA A 5 2.14 1.49 -15.54
CA ALA A 5 3.28 1.04 -16.35
C ALA A 5 4.22 -0.03 -15.74
N GLN A 6 3.83 -0.75 -14.68
CA GLN A 6 4.39 -2.03 -14.24
C GLN A 6 3.60 -2.48 -13.01
N LEU A 7 3.10 -3.72 -13.02
CA LEU A 7 2.47 -4.33 -11.86
C LEU A 7 3.50 -5.19 -11.13
N TYR A 8 3.46 -5.16 -9.81
CA TYR A 8 4.15 -6.16 -8.97
C TYR A 8 3.11 -7.17 -8.52
N THR A 9 3.24 -8.41 -8.97
CA THR A 9 2.35 -9.51 -8.59
C THR A 9 2.99 -10.34 -7.48
N ASN A 10 2.29 -10.50 -6.36
CA ASN A 10 2.69 -11.47 -5.35
C ASN A 10 2.22 -12.87 -5.77
N TRP A 11 3.15 -13.68 -6.29
CA TRP A 11 2.84 -15.03 -6.79
C TRP A 11 2.39 -16.02 -5.71
N GLU A 12 2.85 -15.89 -4.47
CA GLU A 12 2.37 -16.73 -3.36
C GLU A 12 0.92 -16.42 -3.03
N ASN A 13 0.58 -15.13 -2.93
CA ASN A 13 -0.80 -14.70 -2.71
C ASN A 13 -1.69 -15.07 -3.90
N PHE A 14 -1.21 -14.95 -5.13
CA PHE A 14 -1.92 -15.40 -6.33
C PHE A 14 -2.27 -16.89 -6.26
N ARG A 15 -1.29 -17.75 -5.92
CA ARG A 15 -1.50 -19.19 -5.75
C ARG A 15 -2.51 -19.48 -4.65
N PHE A 16 -2.42 -18.78 -3.51
CA PHE A 16 -3.37 -18.92 -2.41
C PHE A 16 -4.80 -18.55 -2.85
N LEU A 17 -4.96 -17.41 -3.53
CA LEU A 17 -6.25 -16.94 -4.03
C LEU A 17 -6.85 -17.89 -5.05
N LEU A 18 -6.04 -18.42 -5.97
CA LEU A 18 -6.49 -19.43 -6.94
C LEU A 18 -6.90 -20.74 -6.28
N LYS A 19 -6.12 -21.24 -5.33
CA LYS A 19 -6.40 -22.51 -4.65
C LYS A 19 -7.72 -22.48 -3.87
N ASN A 20 -8.10 -21.32 -3.36
CA ASN A 20 -9.33 -21.14 -2.60
C ASN A 20 -10.55 -20.82 -3.48
N LYS A 21 -10.37 -20.65 -4.80
CA LYS A 21 -11.48 -20.46 -5.73
C LYS A 21 -12.01 -21.81 -6.20
N PRO A 22 -13.33 -22.00 -6.25
CA PRO A 22 -13.91 -23.22 -6.77
C PRO A 22 -13.55 -23.38 -8.25
N LEU A 23 -13.10 -24.58 -8.62
CA LEU A 23 -12.88 -24.91 -10.02
C LEU A 23 -14.24 -25.01 -10.72
N PRO A 24 -14.45 -24.29 -11.83
CA PRO A 24 -15.68 -24.41 -12.60
C PRO A 24 -15.70 -25.78 -13.28
N ILE A 25 -16.64 -26.62 -12.87
CA ILE A 25 -16.89 -27.93 -13.49
C ILE A 25 -18.02 -27.73 -14.51
N PRO A 26 -17.84 -28.16 -15.77
CA PRO A 26 -18.90 -28.10 -16.77
C PRO A 26 -20.05 -29.02 -16.36
N ALA A 27 -21.29 -28.55 -16.49
CA ALA A 27 -22.48 -29.29 -16.08
C ALA A 27 -22.72 -30.55 -16.95
N SER A 28 -22.27 -30.51 -18.20
CA SER A 28 -22.34 -31.62 -19.16
C SER A 28 -21.23 -31.44 -20.21
N PRO A 29 -20.85 -32.50 -20.94
CA PRO A 29 -19.82 -32.45 -21.98
C PRO A 29 -20.33 -31.85 -23.31
N ILE A 30 -21.24 -30.88 -23.22
CA ILE A 30 -21.75 -30.11 -24.36
C ILE A 30 -20.89 -28.86 -24.51
N ASN A 31 -20.58 -28.48 -25.75
CA ASN A 31 -19.69 -27.36 -26.06
C ASN A 31 -20.07 -26.06 -25.32
N GLU A 32 -21.35 -25.71 -25.26
CA GLU A 32 -21.82 -24.51 -24.54
C GLU A 32 -21.47 -24.55 -23.04
N HIS A 33 -21.62 -25.70 -22.39
CA HIS A 33 -21.28 -25.86 -20.98
C HIS A 33 -19.75 -25.88 -20.75
N LEU A 34 -18.98 -26.32 -21.74
CA LEU A 34 -17.51 -26.23 -21.74
C LEU A 34 -17.06 -24.77 -21.85
N ASP A 35 -17.63 -24.00 -22.79
CA ASP A 35 -17.29 -22.59 -23.00
C ASP A 35 -17.60 -21.75 -21.75
N VAL A 36 -18.73 -22.00 -21.09
CA VAL A 36 -19.08 -21.35 -19.82
C VAL A 36 -18.08 -21.69 -18.71
N ALA A 37 -17.65 -22.96 -18.62
CA ALA A 37 -16.66 -23.37 -17.62
C ALA A 37 -15.28 -22.74 -17.88
N ILE A 38 -14.86 -22.66 -19.15
CA ILE A 38 -13.62 -22.01 -19.57
C ILE A 38 -13.67 -20.51 -19.28
N GLY A 39 -14.79 -19.84 -19.59
CA GLY A 39 -15.00 -18.42 -19.28
C GLY A 39 -14.84 -18.12 -17.80
N ARG A 40 -15.52 -18.90 -16.94
CA ARG A 40 -15.42 -18.80 -15.48
C ARG A 40 -14.01 -19.07 -14.96
N LEU A 41 -13.27 -19.97 -15.60
CA LEU A 41 -11.87 -20.23 -15.24
C LEU A 41 -11.00 -19.00 -15.56
N GLY A 42 -11.20 -18.39 -16.73
CA GLY A 42 -10.51 -17.16 -17.13
C GLY A 42 -10.81 -15.99 -16.19
N GLU A 43 -12.07 -15.80 -15.80
CA GLU A 43 -12.49 -14.82 -14.79
C GLU A 43 -11.78 -15.09 -13.46
N ASN A 44 -11.78 -16.34 -13.00
CA ASN A 44 -11.12 -16.71 -11.75
C ASN A 44 -9.62 -16.37 -11.74
N ILE A 45 -8.92 -16.65 -12.83
CA ILE A 45 -7.49 -16.35 -13.00
C ILE A 45 -7.26 -14.83 -13.05
N SER A 46 -8.05 -14.10 -13.84
CA SER A 46 -7.90 -12.66 -13.99
C SER A 46 -8.17 -11.91 -12.68
N GLU A 47 -9.22 -12.28 -11.94
CA GLU A 47 -9.52 -11.71 -10.63
C GLU A 47 -8.43 -12.00 -9.60
N ALA A 48 -7.94 -13.25 -9.55
CA ALA A 48 -6.83 -13.61 -8.66
C ALA A 48 -5.56 -12.82 -9.00
N LEU A 49 -5.28 -12.62 -10.30
CA LEU A 49 -4.14 -11.85 -10.77
C LEU A 49 -4.27 -10.38 -10.37
N VAL A 50 -5.44 -9.77 -10.56
CA VAL A 50 -5.69 -8.37 -10.17
C VAL A 50 -5.58 -8.20 -8.65
N ALA A 51 -6.19 -9.10 -7.87
CA ALA A 51 -6.14 -9.04 -6.41
C ALA A 51 -4.73 -9.28 -5.84
N ALA A 52 -3.93 -10.12 -6.49
CA ALA A 52 -2.54 -10.36 -6.11
C ALA A 52 -1.55 -9.29 -6.62
N SER A 53 -1.99 -8.43 -7.53
CA SER A 53 -1.16 -7.40 -8.15
C SER A 53 -1.31 -6.06 -7.44
N LYS A 54 -0.20 -5.33 -7.36
CA LYS A 54 -0.15 -3.97 -6.84
C LYS A 54 0.58 -3.08 -7.83
N PRO A 55 0.20 -1.79 -7.95
CA PRO A 55 0.96 -0.86 -8.76
C PRO A 55 2.39 -0.80 -8.26
N LYS A 56 3.36 -1.05 -9.16
CA LYS A 56 4.77 -0.90 -8.85
C LYS A 56 5.10 0.58 -8.95
N PHE A 57 5.49 1.19 -7.85
CA PHE A 57 5.99 2.57 -7.87
C PHE A 57 7.29 2.59 -8.65
N LYS A 58 7.39 3.47 -9.66
CA LYS A 58 8.60 3.61 -10.51
C LYS A 58 9.84 4.00 -9.71
N THR A 59 9.64 4.71 -8.60
CA THR A 59 10.70 5.15 -7.70
C THR A 59 10.46 4.59 -6.32
N THR A 60 11.53 4.07 -5.70
CA THR A 60 11.49 3.75 -4.27
C THR A 60 11.24 5.06 -3.53
N PRO A 61 10.17 5.17 -2.71
CA PRO A 61 9.95 6.38 -1.94
C PRO A 61 11.18 6.68 -1.09
N ILE A 62 11.68 7.92 -1.18
CA ILE A 62 12.81 8.36 -0.36
C ILE A 62 12.42 8.13 1.10
N LYS A 63 13.18 7.28 1.79
CA LYS A 63 12.92 6.98 3.19
C LYS A 63 13.12 8.26 4.01
N LEU A 64 12.18 8.54 4.91
CA LEU A 64 12.35 9.61 5.90
C LEU A 64 13.56 9.30 6.80
N PRO A 65 14.27 10.34 7.31
CA PRO A 65 15.32 10.18 8.31
C PRO A 65 14.85 9.36 9.51
N LEU A 66 15.81 8.69 10.17
CA LEU A 66 15.54 7.80 11.29
C LEU A 66 14.80 8.51 12.43
N ASP A 67 15.11 9.78 12.67
CA ASP A 67 14.53 10.58 13.76
C ASP A 67 13.02 10.79 13.55
N ILE A 68 12.64 11.25 12.36
CA ILE A 68 11.22 11.42 11.98
C ILE A 68 10.49 10.08 12.04
N ARG A 69 11.13 9.00 11.56
CA ARG A 69 10.56 7.65 11.64
C ARG A 69 10.37 7.19 13.08
N SER A 70 11.30 7.51 13.98
CA SER A 70 11.21 7.20 15.41
C SER A 70 10.03 7.92 16.05
N LYS A 71 9.87 9.22 15.78
CA LYS A 71 8.72 10.01 16.24
C LYS A 71 7.39 9.46 15.71
N ILE A 72 7.33 9.05 14.44
CA ILE A 72 6.14 8.39 13.86
C ILE A 72 5.80 7.09 14.60
N ARG A 73 6.81 6.27 14.93
CA ARG A 73 6.60 5.04 15.72
C ARG A 73 6.07 5.37 17.11
N HIS A 74 6.63 6.39 17.77
CA HIS A 74 6.17 6.84 19.08
C HIS A 74 4.71 7.31 19.04
N ARG A 75 4.37 8.24 18.12
CA ARG A 75 2.99 8.68 17.87
C ARG A 75 2.02 7.51 17.67
N ASN A 76 2.42 6.50 16.89
CA ASN A 76 1.58 5.32 16.64
C ASN A 76 1.41 4.44 17.89
N ARG A 77 2.38 4.39 18.81
CA ARG A 77 2.24 3.73 20.12
C ARG A 77 1.26 4.51 20.99
N VAL A 78 1.47 5.82 21.17
CA VAL A 78 0.57 6.70 21.94
C VAL A 78 -0.86 6.63 21.41
N ARG A 79 -1.06 6.66 20.09
CA ARG A 79 -2.39 6.51 19.46
C ARG A 79 -3.08 5.20 19.87
N ARG A 80 -2.35 4.09 19.86
CA ARG A 80 -2.89 2.78 20.26
C ARG A 80 -3.28 2.74 21.74
N PHE A 81 -2.48 3.37 22.60
CA PHE A 81 -2.83 3.50 24.02
C PHE A 81 -4.05 4.39 24.23
N TRP A 82 -4.09 5.57 23.61
CA TRP A 82 -5.23 6.47 23.67
C TRP A 82 -6.53 5.83 23.19
N GLN A 83 -6.50 5.06 22.10
CA GLN A 83 -7.69 4.36 21.62
C GLN A 83 -8.28 3.38 22.64
N ARG A 84 -7.44 2.80 23.50
CA ARG A 84 -7.83 1.85 24.56
C ARG A 84 -8.25 2.53 25.84
N SER A 85 -7.44 3.48 26.34
CA SER A 85 -7.69 4.13 27.63
C SER A 85 -8.61 5.35 27.54
N ARG A 86 -8.71 5.97 26.36
CA ARG A 86 -9.35 7.28 26.14
C ARG A 86 -8.82 8.42 27.02
N ASP A 87 -7.62 8.26 27.57
CA ASP A 87 -6.99 9.24 28.45
C ASP A 87 -6.72 10.58 27.71
N PRO A 88 -7.26 11.72 28.20
CA PRO A 88 -7.00 13.04 27.64
C PRO A 88 -5.51 13.43 27.58
N ALA A 89 -4.67 12.97 28.52
CA ALA A 89 -3.24 13.26 28.52
C ALA A 89 -2.56 12.70 27.27
N LEU A 90 -2.89 11.47 26.89
CA LEU A 90 -2.40 10.83 25.67
C LEU A 90 -2.91 11.52 24.40
N LYS A 91 -4.11 12.11 24.42
CA LYS A 91 -4.64 12.92 23.31
C LYS A 91 -3.80 14.18 23.11
N ASN A 92 -3.44 14.86 24.20
CA ASN A 92 -2.57 16.03 24.16
C ASN A 92 -1.17 15.67 23.65
N GLU A 93 -0.58 14.59 24.17
CA GLU A 93 0.71 14.09 23.71
C GLU A 93 0.68 13.76 22.21
N LEU A 94 -0.37 13.09 21.74
CA LEU A 94 -0.56 12.79 20.31
C LEU A 94 -0.61 14.05 19.44
N ARG A 95 -1.26 15.11 19.93
CA ARG A 95 -1.28 16.42 19.23
C ARG A 95 0.12 17.01 19.16
N THR A 96 0.85 17.03 20.27
CA THR A 96 2.23 17.56 20.34
C THR A 96 3.16 16.82 19.38
N ILE A 97 3.20 15.48 19.45
CA ILE A 97 4.06 14.67 18.57
C ILE A 97 3.67 14.85 17.09
N SER A 98 2.38 15.00 16.80
CA SER A 98 1.93 15.23 15.41
C SER A 98 2.42 16.58 14.87
N ASN A 99 2.41 17.63 15.70
CA ASN A 99 2.92 18.95 15.32
C ASN A 99 4.44 18.94 15.11
N GLU A 100 5.18 18.25 15.98
CA GLU A 100 6.63 18.07 15.83
C GLU A 100 6.97 17.35 14.53
N ILE A 101 6.33 16.22 14.24
CA ILE A 101 6.54 15.48 12.99
C ILE A 101 6.24 16.38 11.78
N ALA A 102 5.14 17.15 11.82
CA ALA A 102 4.81 18.06 10.75
C ALA A 102 5.88 19.15 10.56
N SER A 103 6.45 19.67 11.66
CA SER A 103 7.54 20.63 11.60
C SER A 103 8.81 20.02 11.01
N ASP A 104 9.24 18.86 11.51
CA ASP A 104 10.44 18.18 11.02
C ASP A 104 10.34 17.88 9.53
N ILE A 105 9.17 17.43 9.07
CA ILE A 105 8.91 17.18 7.65
C ILE A 105 9.00 18.47 6.83
N ARG A 106 8.43 19.58 7.31
CA ARG A 106 8.54 20.88 6.63
C ARG A 106 9.99 21.35 6.52
N HIS A 107 10.77 21.25 7.61
CA HIS A 107 12.19 21.60 7.60
C HIS A 107 13.00 20.73 6.63
N LEU A 108 12.75 19.42 6.63
CA LEU A 108 13.40 18.50 5.71
C LEU A 108 13.12 18.83 4.25
N TYR A 109 11.86 19.11 3.90
CA TYR A 109 11.54 19.48 2.53
C TYR A 109 12.13 20.85 2.17
N ARG A 110 12.05 21.84 3.06
CA ARG A 110 12.67 23.15 2.85
C ARG A 110 14.17 23.03 2.56
N GLY A 111 14.93 22.32 3.39
CA GLY A 111 16.37 22.16 3.18
C GLY A 111 16.71 21.40 1.90
N ARG A 112 15.88 20.44 1.48
CA ARG A 112 16.03 19.79 0.16
C ARG A 112 15.81 20.78 -0.98
N TRP A 113 14.76 21.59 -0.90
CA TRP A 113 14.46 22.60 -1.90
C TRP A 113 15.57 23.65 -2.00
N GLU A 114 16.05 24.16 -0.87
CA GLU A 114 17.17 25.11 -0.81
C GLU A 114 18.42 24.52 -1.48
N LYS A 115 18.78 23.27 -1.17
CA LYS A 115 19.91 22.59 -1.79
C LYS A 115 19.72 22.42 -3.31
N THR A 116 18.52 22.05 -3.76
CA THR A 116 18.22 21.93 -5.19
C THR A 116 18.31 23.27 -5.90
N ILE A 117 17.92 24.37 -5.26
CA ILE A 117 18.06 25.72 -5.83
C ILE A 117 19.54 26.09 -5.96
N GLU A 118 20.36 25.80 -4.93
CA GLU A 118 21.80 26.06 -4.95
C GLU A 118 22.52 25.24 -6.04
N GLU A 119 22.19 23.95 -6.18
CA GLU A 119 22.73 23.07 -7.23
C GLU A 119 22.35 23.50 -8.66
N LEU A 120 21.28 24.28 -8.82
CA LEU A 120 20.81 24.81 -10.11
C LEU A 120 21.26 26.26 -10.37
N SER A 121 21.88 26.92 -9.39
CA SER A 121 22.44 28.25 -9.57
C SER A 121 23.82 28.15 -10.24
N PRO A 122 24.07 28.91 -11.34
CA PRO A 122 25.35 28.86 -12.08
C PRO A 122 26.57 29.30 -11.29
#